data_AF-T1JPY0-F1
#
_entry.id   AF-T1JPY0-F1
#
_cell.length_a   1.000
_cell.length_b   1.000
_cell.length_c   1.000
_cell.angle_alpha   90.00
_cell.angle_beta   90.00
_cell.angle_gamma   90.00
#
_symmetry.space_group_name_H-M   'P 1'
#
loop_
_entity.id
_entity.type
_entity.pdbx_description
1 polymer ?
#
loop_
_entity_poly.entity_id
_entity_poly.type
_entity_poly.pdbx_seq_one_letter_code
_entity_poly.pdbx_strand_id
1 'polypeptide(L)'
;MRLSLIRRCRRFDPSKMFDESPEELDKMRRRYELRQKLKTEFNRFYYNPYNSAYGVAYVDPQFERYYAARFYRLDYWKPTFGSFIQFVATIFIPFIILTRFYQNEEDIYWEKTQSGELTYKNRKLYCFLY
;
A
#
# COMPACT_ATOMS: atom_id res chain seq x y z
N MET A 1 10.40 4.46 -9.16
CA MET A 1 9.75 4.61 -7.84
C MET A 1 10.15 5.96 -7.25
N ARG A 2 9.22 6.93 -7.17
CA ARG A 2 9.46 8.21 -6.47
C ARG A 2 9.24 7.96 -4.98
N LEU A 3 10.31 7.86 -4.20
CA LEU A 3 10.25 7.96 -2.75
C LEU A 3 9.90 9.41 -2.37
N SER A 4 8.61 9.76 -2.45
CA SER A 4 8.09 11.00 -1.84
C SER A 4 7.51 10.69 -0.46
N LEU A 5 8.38 10.25 0.46
CA LEU A 5 8.05 10.04 1.88
C LEU A 5 8.43 11.25 2.74
N ILE A 6 8.43 12.46 2.17
CA ILE A 6 8.41 13.68 2.98
C ILE A 6 6.95 14.02 3.21
N ARG A 7 6.35 13.46 4.26
CA ARG A 7 5.17 14.08 4.89
C ARG A 7 5.64 15.42 5.42
N ARG A 8 5.53 16.48 4.62
CA ARG A 8 5.53 17.84 5.18
C ARG A 8 4.30 17.93 6.07
N CYS A 9 4.47 17.68 7.37
CA CYS A 9 3.56 18.24 8.36
C CYS A 9 3.50 19.73 8.03
N ARG A 10 2.36 20.19 7.52
CA ARG A 10 2.15 21.61 7.29
C ARG A 10 2.25 22.25 8.68
N ARG A 11 3.41 22.85 9.00
CA ARG A 11 3.51 23.68 10.21
C ARG A 11 2.39 24.70 10.10
N PHE A 12 1.66 24.87 11.18
CA PHE A 12 0.71 25.96 11.29
C PHE A 12 1.53 27.25 11.24
N ASP A 13 1.48 27.95 10.10
CA ASP A 13 2.14 29.24 9.89
C ASP A 13 1.09 30.33 10.16
N PRO A 14 1.02 30.91 11.38
CA PRO A 14 -0.02 31.88 11.74
C PRO A 14 0.02 33.17 10.91
N SER A 15 1.17 33.51 10.33
CA SER A 15 1.31 34.69 9.45
C SER A 15 0.51 34.56 8.16
N LYS A 16 0.37 33.35 7.61
CA LYS A 16 -0.31 33.13 6.33
C LYS A 16 -1.84 33.02 6.45
N MET A 17 -2.39 33.11 7.66
CA MET A 17 -3.83 32.99 7.90
C MET A 17 -4.62 34.20 7.39
N PHE A 18 -3.96 35.36 7.28
CA PHE A 18 -4.58 36.64 6.89
C PHE A 18 -4.26 37.08 5.46
N ASP A 19 -3.32 36.41 4.79
CA ASP A 19 -2.85 36.75 3.43
C ASP A 19 -3.62 35.96 2.34
N GLU A 20 -4.69 35.24 2.70
CA GLU A 20 -5.43 34.38 1.77
C GLU A 20 -6.33 35.19 0.83
N SER A 21 -6.31 34.82 -0.45
CA SER A 21 -7.19 35.43 -1.45
C SER A 21 -8.67 35.19 -1.10
N PRO A 22 -9.61 36.07 -1.51
CA PRO A 22 -11.04 35.90 -1.20
C PRO A 22 -11.61 34.56 -1.71
N GLU A 23 -11.07 34.03 -2.81
CA GLU A 23 -11.43 32.70 -3.32
C GLU A 23 -10.97 31.55 -2.42
N GLU A 24 -9.80 31.68 -1.79
CA GLU A 24 -9.27 30.66 -0.87
C GLU A 24 -10.08 30.63 0.42
N LEU A 25 -10.48 31.80 0.94
CA LEU A 25 -11.36 31.91 2.09
C LEU A 25 -12.73 31.27 1.85
N ASP A 26 -13.32 31.45 0.66
CA ASP A 26 -14.57 30.78 0.29
C ASP A 26 -14.39 29.25 0.19
N LYS A 27 -13.29 28.77 -0.43
CA LYS A 27 -12.95 27.34 -0.46
C LYS A 27 -12.75 26.76 0.94
N MET A 28 -12.11 27.50 1.85
CA MET A 28 -11.93 27.12 3.26
C MET A 28 -13.26 27.01 3.99
N ARG A 29 -14.13 28.01 3.81
CA ARG A 29 -15.47 28.05 4.40
C ARG A 29 -16.32 26.87 3.94
N ARG A 30 -16.39 26.61 2.62
CA ARG A 30 -17.14 25.48 2.07
C ARG A 30 -16.64 24.13 2.61
N ARG A 31 -15.32 23.95 2.74
CA ARG A 31 -14.74 22.73 3.34
C ARG A 31 -15.07 22.60 4.82
N TYR A 32 -15.08 23.71 5.56
CA TYR A 32 -15.48 23.72 6.96
C TYR A 32 -16.96 23.36 7.12
N GLU A 33 -17.85 23.98 6.34
CA GLU A 33 -19.28 23.69 6.34
C GLU A 33 -19.57 22.22 6.02
N LEU A 34 -18.92 21.65 5.00
CA LEU A 34 -19.06 20.23 4.67
C LEU A 34 -18.62 19.32 5.82
N ARG A 35 -17.48 19.61 6.45
CA ARG A 35 -17.00 18.84 7.62
C ARG A 35 -17.98 18.91 8.79
N GLN A 36 -18.54 20.09 9.05
CA GLN A 36 -19.52 20.26 10.12
C GLN A 36 -20.79 19.47 9.81
N LYS A 37 -21.32 19.52 8.58
CA LYS A 37 -22.49 18.73 8.16
C LYS A 37 -22.26 17.23 8.37
N LEU A 38 -21.14 16.69 7.88
CA LEU A 38 -20.81 15.27 8.06
C LEU A 38 -20.65 14.88 9.54
N LYS A 39 -20.01 15.74 10.34
CA LYS A 39 -19.87 15.52 11.78
C LYS A 39 -21.23 15.52 12.49
N THR A 40 -22.14 16.42 12.10
CA THR A 40 -23.48 16.47 12.68
C THR A 40 -24.31 15.23 12.32
N GLU A 41 -24.20 14.73 11.09
CA GLU A 41 -24.85 13.49 10.65
C GLU A 41 -24.34 12.28 11.45
N PHE A 42 -23.02 12.14 11.57
CA PHE A 42 -22.39 11.09 12.37
C PHE A 42 -22.85 11.13 13.83
N ASN A 43 -22.80 12.31 14.46
CA ASN A 43 -23.22 12.49 15.84
C ASN A 43 -24.70 12.13 16.04
N ARG A 44 -25.57 12.53 15.09
CA ARG A 44 -27.00 12.20 15.15
C ARG A 44 -27.24 10.69 15.14
N PHE A 45 -26.47 9.95 14.34
CA PHE A 45 -26.58 8.49 14.29
C PHE A 45 -25.98 7.83 15.54
N TYR A 46 -24.79 8.26 15.95
CA TYR A 46 -24.00 7.65 17.02
C TYR A 46 -24.65 7.82 18.40
N TYR A 47 -25.15 9.02 18.71
CA TYR A 47 -25.78 9.31 20.01
C TYR A 47 -27.26 8.91 20.08
N ASN A 48 -27.80 8.24 19.05
CA ASN A 48 -29.17 7.74 19.09
C ASN A 48 -29.25 6.48 19.99
N PRO A 49 -30.01 6.51 21.10
CA PRO A 49 -30.09 5.37 22.03
C PRO A 49 -30.72 4.13 21.38
N TYR A 50 -31.64 4.30 20.42
CA TYR A 50 -32.23 3.17 19.71
C TYR A 50 -31.18 2.40 18.90
N ASN A 51 -30.28 3.11 18.20
CA ASN A 51 -29.23 2.46 17.41
C ASN A 51 -28.25 1.69 18.31
N SER A 52 -27.91 2.25 19.47
CA SER A 52 -27.05 1.59 20.45
C SER A 52 -27.70 0.35 21.06
N ALA A 53 -29.02 0.39 21.32
CA ALA A 53 -29.76 -0.74 21.90
C ALA A 53 -29.90 -1.91 20.91
N TYR A 54 -30.12 -1.61 19.63
CA TYR A 54 -30.27 -2.62 18.57
C TYR A 54 -28.95 -3.01 17.89
N GLY A 55 -27.81 -2.44 18.31
CA GLY A 55 -26.49 -2.74 17.74
C GLY A 55 -26.38 -2.38 16.25
N VAL A 56 -27.11 -1.36 15.78
CA VAL A 56 -27.10 -0.97 14.36
C VAL A 56 -25.75 -0.34 14.03
N ALA A 57 -24.98 -1.01 13.18
CA ALA A 57 -23.69 -0.49 12.72
C ALA A 57 -23.89 0.75 11.84
N TYR A 58 -23.08 1.78 12.08
CA TYR A 58 -23.02 2.94 11.19
C TYR A 58 -22.28 2.57 9.91
N VAL A 59 -22.94 2.76 8.77
CA VAL A 59 -22.37 2.51 7.45
C VAL A 59 -21.98 3.84 6.83
N ASP A 60 -20.68 4.08 6.72
CA ASP A 60 -20.14 5.34 6.21
C ASP A 60 -20.02 5.27 4.67
N PRO A 61 -20.77 6.06 3.90
CA PRO A 61 -20.79 5.93 2.44
C PRO A 61 -19.44 6.26 1.79
N GLN A 62 -18.62 7.08 2.45
CA GLN A 62 -17.27 7.37 1.98
C GLN A 62 -16.36 6.14 2.09
N PHE A 63 -16.50 5.36 3.16
CA PHE A 63 -15.79 4.11 3.33
C PHE A 63 -16.23 3.12 2.25
N GLU A 64 -17.54 2.91 2.07
CA GLU A 64 -18.05 2.01 1.03
C GLU A 64 -17.56 2.36 -0.38
N ARG A 65 -17.56 3.65 -0.75
CA ARG A 65 -17.02 4.10 -2.04
C ARG A 65 -15.54 3.80 -2.20
N TYR A 66 -14.75 3.97 -1.14
CA TYR A 66 -13.33 3.64 -1.16
C TYR A 66 -13.12 2.14 -1.37
N TYR A 67 -13.89 1.29 -0.68
CA TYR A 67 -13.82 -0.16 -0.84
C TYR A 67 -14.30 -0.59 -2.22
N ALA A 68 -15.41 -0.05 -2.70
CA ALA A 68 -15.92 -0.29 -4.05
C ALA A 68 -14.87 0.08 -5.11
N ALA A 69 -14.23 1.24 -5.00
CA ALA A 69 -13.18 1.66 -5.92
C ALA A 69 -11.94 0.74 -5.91
N ARG A 70 -11.64 0.10 -4.77
CA ARG A 70 -10.57 -0.91 -4.70
C ARG A 70 -10.98 -2.24 -5.32
N PHE A 71 -12.24 -2.64 -5.12
CA PHE A 71 -12.79 -3.87 -5.64
C PHE A 71 -12.90 -3.82 -7.17
N TYR A 72 -13.54 -2.77 -7.70
CA TYR A 72 -13.72 -2.53 -9.14
C TYR A 72 -12.48 -1.98 -9.84
N ARG A 73 -11.28 -2.11 -9.24
CA ARG A 73 -10.03 -1.60 -9.82
C ARG A 73 -9.72 -2.22 -11.18
N LEU A 74 -10.03 -3.50 -11.35
CA LEU A 74 -9.75 -4.24 -12.58
C LEU A 74 -10.62 -3.76 -13.75
N ASP A 75 -11.88 -3.40 -13.49
CA ASP A 75 -12.82 -2.92 -14.52
C ASP A 75 -12.35 -1.60 -15.15
N TYR A 76 -11.66 -0.77 -14.39
CA TYR A 76 -11.10 0.50 -14.85
C TYR A 76 -9.61 0.39 -15.25
N TRP A 77 -9.03 -0.80 -15.27
CA TRP A 77 -7.63 -0.98 -15.63
C TRP A 77 -7.43 -0.77 -17.13
N LYS A 78 -6.53 0.14 -17.48
CA LYS A 78 -6.15 0.41 -18.88
C LYS A 78 -4.79 -0.20 -19.16
N PRO A 79 -4.64 -1.05 -20.18
CA PRO A 79 -3.34 -1.58 -20.56
C PRO A 79 -2.48 -0.44 -21.12
N THR A 80 -1.53 0.05 -20.33
CA THR A 80 -0.51 1.00 -20.75
C THR A 80 0.85 0.34 -20.74
N PHE A 81 1.78 0.79 -21.59
CA PHE A 81 3.15 0.27 -21.60
C PHE A 81 3.83 0.38 -20.23
N GLY A 82 3.59 1.48 -19.50
CA GLY A 82 4.12 1.64 -18.14
C GLY A 82 3.57 0.59 -17.16
N SER A 83 2.27 0.32 -17.21
CA SER A 83 1.65 -0.73 -16.38
C SER A 83 2.15 -2.13 -16.74
N PHE A 84 2.36 -2.40 -18.03
CA PHE A 84 2.89 -3.68 -18.49
C PHE A 84 4.33 -3.92 -18.01
N ILE A 85 5.21 -2.93 -18.16
CA ILE A 85 6.59 -3.03 -17.67
C ILE A 85 6.60 -3.22 -16.15
N GLN A 86 5.75 -2.49 -15.41
CA GLN A 86 5.63 -2.67 -13.97
C GLN A 86 5.19 -4.09 -13.61
N PHE A 87 4.23 -4.66 -14.34
CA PHE A 87 3.75 -6.03 -14.12
C PHE A 87 4.85 -7.07 -14.38
N VAL A 88 5.51 -6.99 -15.54
CA VAL A 88 6.63 -7.86 -15.91
C VAL A 88 7.76 -7.74 -14.88
N ALA A 89 8.19 -6.53 -14.55
CA ALA A 89 9.21 -6.30 -13.54
C ALA A 89 8.84 -6.92 -12.18
N THR A 90 7.58 -6.78 -11.74
CA THR A 90 7.13 -7.33 -10.45
C THR A 90 7.21 -8.85 -10.40
N ILE A 91 7.03 -9.55 -11.53
CA ILE A 91 7.06 -11.02 -11.59
C ILE A 91 8.47 -11.54 -11.85
N PHE A 92 9.15 -11.00 -12.87
CA PHE A 92 10.43 -11.56 -13.33
C PHE A 92 11.60 -11.18 -12.44
N ILE A 93 11.61 -9.98 -11.83
CA ILE A 93 12.71 -9.58 -10.94
C ILE A 93 12.87 -10.53 -9.74
N PRO A 94 11.84 -10.83 -8.91
CA PRO A 94 12.03 -11.75 -7.80
C PRO A 94 12.40 -13.16 -8.27
N PHE A 95 11.86 -13.61 -9.41
CA PHE A 95 12.21 -14.91 -9.98
C PHE A 95 13.68 -15.00 -10.38
N ILE A 96 14.22 -13.98 -11.06
CA ILE A 96 15.63 -13.92 -11.45
C ILE A 96 16.53 -13.84 -10.21
N ILE A 97 16.14 -13.06 -9.20
CA ILE A 97 16.91 -12.94 -7.95
C ILE A 97 17.01 -14.29 -7.25
N LEU A 98 15.88 -15.00 -7.10
CA LEU A 98 15.85 -16.30 -6.42
C LEU A 98 16.67 -17.36 -7.16
N THR A 99 16.55 -17.43 -8.49
CA THR A 99 17.31 -18.40 -9.30
C THR A 99 18.81 -18.11 -9.26
N ARG A 100 19.23 -16.84 -9.34
CA ARG A 100 20.63 -16.46 -9.21
C ARG A 100 21.18 -16.72 -7.81
N PHE A 101 20.39 -16.46 -6.77
CA PHE A 101 20.79 -16.75 -5.40
C PHE A 101 21.05 -18.25 -5.22
N TYR A 102 20.14 -19.10 -5.72
CA TYR A 102 20.28 -20.54 -5.66
C TYR A 102 21.48 -21.06 -6.47
N GLN A 103 21.68 -20.56 -7.69
CA GLN A 103 22.84 -20.92 -8.52
C GLN A 103 24.17 -20.57 -7.85
N ASN A 104 24.27 -19.37 -7.26
CA ASN A 104 25.48 -18.98 -6.55
C ASN A 104 25.79 -19.91 -5.37
N GLU A 105 24.78 -20.36 -4.63
CA GLU A 105 24.99 -21.33 -3.54
C GLU A 105 25.47 -22.68 -4.06
N GLU A 106 24.94 -23.15 -5.19
CA GLU A 106 25.39 -24.37 -5.84
C GLU A 106 26.85 -24.26 -6.32
N ASP A 107 27.22 -23.15 -6.96
CA ASP A 107 28.58 -22.91 -7.46
C ASP A 107 29.59 -22.90 -6.30
N ILE A 108 29.29 -22.18 -5.21
CA ILE A 108 30.12 -22.16 -4.00
C ILE A 108 30.25 -23.57 -3.39
N TYR A 109 29.16 -24.34 -3.42
CA TYR A 109 29.16 -25.71 -2.92
C TYR A 109 30.03 -26.64 -3.78
N TRP A 110 29.96 -26.50 -5.11
CA TRP A 110 30.79 -27.26 -6.04
C TRP A 110 32.27 -26.93 -5.87
N GLU A 111 32.62 -25.66 -5.72
CA GLU A 111 33.99 -25.20 -5.48
C GLU A 111 34.57 -25.81 -4.19
N LYS A 112 33.84 -25.74 -3.07
CA LYS A 112 34.22 -26.35 -1.78
C LYS A 112 34.34 -27.88 -1.85
N THR A 113 33.58 -28.50 -2.75
CA THR A 113 33.63 -29.95 -2.96
C THR A 113 34.90 -30.33 -3.73
N GLN A 114 35.28 -29.53 -4.73
CA GLN A 114 36.49 -29.74 -5.53
C GLN A 114 37.77 -29.40 -4.75
N SER A 115 37.77 -28.35 -3.93
CA SER A 115 38.92 -27.98 -3.09
C SER A 115 39.18 -28.97 -1.96
N GLY A 116 38.22 -29.85 -1.65
CA GLY A 116 38.32 -30.84 -0.59
C GLY A 116 38.04 -30.28 0.81
N GLU A 117 37.60 -29.03 0.93
CA GLU A 117 37.19 -28.40 2.19
C GLU A 117 35.97 -29.11 2.82
N LEU A 118 35.10 -29.68 1.98
CA LEU A 118 33.94 -30.45 2.43
C LEU A 118 34.28 -31.93 2.64
N THR A 119 34.18 -32.37 3.90
CA THR A 119 34.24 -33.79 4.26
C THR A 119 33.09 -34.57 3.62
N TYR A 120 33.32 -35.84 3.25
CA TYR A 120 32.33 -36.68 2.57
C TYR A 120 30.98 -36.79 3.31
N LYS A 121 30.99 -36.71 4.65
CA LYS A 121 29.78 -36.73 5.49
C LYS A 121 28.90 -35.48 5.31
N ASN A 122 29.51 -34.34 5.01
CA ASN A 122 28.83 -33.04 4.90
C ASN A 122 28.42 -32.69 3.47
N ARG A 123 28.69 -33.58 2.50
CA ARG A 123 28.23 -33.39 1.12
C ARG A 123 26.73 -33.65 1.06
N LYS A 124 25.98 -32.76 0.41
CA LYS A 124 24.58 -32.99 0.03
C LYS A 124 24.53 -34.28 -0.79
N LEU A 125 24.02 -35.35 -0.20
CA LEU A 125 23.64 -36.54 -0.93
C LEU A 125 22.34 -36.19 -1.63
N TYR A 126 22.38 -35.99 -2.94
CA TYR A 126 21.16 -35.96 -3.74
C TYR A 126 20.56 -37.36 -3.65
N CYS A 127 19.68 -37.58 -2.68
CA CYS A 127 18.85 -38.77 -2.66
C CYS A 127 17.90 -38.62 -3.84
N PHE A 128 18.17 -39.40 -4.88
CA PHE A 128 17.41 -39.49 -6.12
C PHE A 128 16.03 -40.09 -5.79
N LEU A 129 15.14 -39.29 -5.23
CA LEU A 129 13.72 -39.61 -5.05
C LEU A 129 12.91 -38.47 -5.68
N TYR A 130 12.49 -38.74 -6.91
CA TYR A 130 11.65 -37.96 -7.84
C TYR A 130 12.29 -36.77 -8.55
#